data_AF-A0A4Q5WDA8-F1
#
_entry.id   AF-A0A4Q5WDA8-F1
#
_cell.length_a   1.000
_cell.length_b   1.000
_cell.length_c   1.000
_cell.angle_alpha   90.00
_cell.angle_beta   90.00
_cell.angle_gamma   90.00
#
_symmetry.space_group_name_H-M   'P 1'
#
loop_
_entity.id
_entity.type
_entity.pdbx_description
1 polymer ?
#
loop_
_entity_poly.entity_id
_entity_poly.type
_entity_poly.pdbx_seq_one_letter_code
_entity_poly.pdbx_strand_id
1 'polypeptide(L)'
;VHRHVFAVMQNRYSPPSVWIKEMVESGRLGNIFMVQLNCYWNRDERYYKPDSWHGKKDLDGGTLFTQFSHFIDLMYWLFGDIKNIRGSLACHNHTKLIEFEDSGSVSFEFVNGGQGTLNFSTSVWDRNFESSLTVIAENGTIRVGGQYMDKVEYCHIRDYELPDLAPTNPGNDYGTYKGSAQNHHYVIDNVVEVLKGRATITTNALEGLKVVDIIERIYKDSNGI
;
A
#
# COMPACT_ATOMS: atom_id res chain seq x y z
N VAL A 1 16.14 9.55 -27.72
CA VAL A 1 14.71 9.90 -27.50
C VAL A 1 14.47 9.86 -26.00
N HIS A 2 14.17 11.00 -25.36
CA HIS A 2 13.74 11.00 -23.97
C HIS A 2 12.28 10.52 -23.92
N ARG A 3 12.00 9.50 -23.11
CA ARG A 3 10.63 9.00 -22.88
C ARG A 3 10.28 9.23 -21.42
N HIS A 4 9.08 9.73 -21.18
CA HIS A 4 8.51 9.78 -19.84
C HIS A 4 7.86 8.43 -19.51
N VAL A 5 8.02 7.98 -18.27
CA VAL A 5 7.41 6.75 -17.74
C VAL A 5 6.71 7.14 -16.44
N PHE A 6 5.42 6.84 -16.37
CA PHE A 6 4.56 7.18 -15.24
C PHE A 6 4.11 5.89 -14.57
N ALA A 7 4.28 5.81 -13.25
CA ALA A 7 3.74 4.73 -12.44
C ALA A 7 2.35 5.11 -11.93
N VAL A 8 1.41 4.16 -11.89
CA VAL A 8 0.06 4.40 -11.39
C VAL A 8 0.02 4.15 -9.88
N MET A 9 0.11 5.21 -9.09
CA MET A 9 0.10 5.18 -7.61
C MET A 9 -1.03 6.06 -7.07
N GLN A 10 -2.25 5.77 -7.50
CA GLN A 10 -3.46 6.55 -7.23
C GLN A 10 -3.79 6.68 -5.73
N ASN A 11 -3.36 5.72 -4.91
CA ASN A 11 -3.61 5.77 -3.46
C ASN A 11 -2.96 7.00 -2.79
N ARG A 12 -1.87 7.54 -3.35
CA ARG A 12 -1.20 8.75 -2.83
C ARG A 12 -2.11 10.00 -2.84
N TYR A 13 -3.14 10.01 -3.68
CA TYR A 13 -4.10 11.11 -3.79
C TYR A 13 -5.29 10.98 -2.84
N SER A 14 -5.37 9.92 -2.03
CA SER A 14 -6.44 9.76 -1.05
C SER A 14 -6.29 10.82 0.06
N PRO A 15 -7.35 11.56 0.45
CA PRO A 15 -7.25 12.60 1.47
C PRO A 15 -6.59 12.14 2.79
N PRO A 16 -6.88 10.95 3.35
CA PRO A 16 -6.14 10.45 4.51
C PRO A 16 -4.65 10.21 4.24
N SER A 17 -4.28 9.74 3.05
CA SER A 17 -2.88 9.50 2.68
C SER A 17 -2.10 10.81 2.54
N VAL A 18 -2.68 11.82 1.89
CA VAL A 18 -2.11 13.17 1.79
C VAL A 18 -1.95 13.78 3.18
N TRP A 19 -2.97 13.66 4.02
CA TRP A 19 -2.91 14.16 5.40
C TRP A 19 -1.79 13.51 6.22
N ILE A 20 -1.63 12.18 6.18
CA ILE A 20 -0.52 11.51 6.88
C ILE A 20 0.82 12.01 6.35
N LYS A 21 0.95 12.16 5.02
CA LYS A 21 2.17 12.68 4.39
C LYS A 21 2.53 14.05 4.94
N GLU A 22 1.56 14.96 5.04
CA GLU A 22 1.75 16.28 5.64
C GLU A 22 2.19 16.20 7.11
N MET A 23 1.58 15.31 7.91
CA MET A 23 1.94 15.14 9.33
C MET A 23 3.38 14.64 9.53
N VAL A 24 3.85 13.78 8.62
CA VAL A 24 5.23 13.27 8.62
C VAL A 24 6.19 14.34 8.11
N GLU A 25 5.94 14.94 6.94
CA GLU A 25 6.86 15.89 6.30
C GLU A 25 6.96 17.22 7.04
N SER A 26 5.90 17.67 7.72
CA SER A 26 5.96 18.88 8.53
C SER A 26 6.76 18.69 9.82
N GLY A 27 7.20 17.47 10.14
CA GLY A 27 7.87 17.12 11.39
C GLY A 27 6.96 17.14 12.62
N ARG A 28 5.64 17.29 12.46
CA ARG A 28 4.68 17.43 13.58
C ARG A 28 4.62 16.19 14.45
N LEU A 29 4.78 15.02 13.85
CA LEU A 29 4.84 13.74 14.58
C LEU A 29 6.16 13.56 15.37
N GLY A 30 7.19 14.35 15.09
CA GLY A 30 8.54 14.12 15.61
C GLY A 30 9.13 12.82 15.08
N ASN A 31 9.90 12.12 15.92
CA ASN A 31 10.47 10.83 15.54
C ASN A 31 9.38 9.75 15.38
N ILE A 32 9.40 9.03 14.26
CA ILE A 32 8.54 7.86 14.05
C ILE A 32 9.15 6.66 14.78
N PHE A 33 8.36 6.03 15.66
CA PHE A 33 8.82 4.89 16.45
C PHE A 33 8.36 3.57 15.85
N MET A 34 7.08 3.48 15.49
CA MET A 34 6.49 2.24 14.99
C MET A 34 5.44 2.52 13.91
N VAL A 35 5.45 1.72 12.86
CA VAL A 35 4.40 1.72 11.82
C VAL A 35 3.85 0.30 11.67
N GLN A 36 2.53 0.15 11.72
CA GLN A 36 1.88 -1.13 11.47
C GLN A 36 0.95 -1.00 10.27
N LEU A 37 1.14 -1.87 9.29
CA LEU A 37 0.32 -1.97 8.09
C LEU A 37 -0.38 -3.34 8.07
N ASN A 38 -1.70 -3.33 7.96
CA ASN A 38 -2.51 -4.54 7.82
C ASN A 38 -3.29 -4.51 6.50
N CYS A 39 -3.27 -5.60 5.75
CA CYS A 39 -3.92 -5.74 4.45
C CYS A 39 -4.67 -7.07 4.35
N TYR A 40 -5.97 -7.07 4.60
CA TYR A 40 -6.78 -8.28 4.74
C TYR A 40 -7.93 -8.26 3.74
N TRP A 41 -7.68 -8.84 2.57
CA TRP A 41 -8.63 -8.90 1.45
C TRP A 41 -9.06 -10.33 1.15
N ASN A 42 -10.14 -10.50 0.40
CA ASN A 42 -10.56 -11.80 -0.11
C ASN A 42 -10.17 -11.94 -1.59
N ARG A 43 -9.50 -13.03 -1.95
CA ARG A 43 -9.36 -13.49 -3.33
C ARG A 43 -9.58 -14.99 -3.32
N ASP A 44 -10.65 -15.46 -3.93
CA ASP A 44 -10.96 -16.88 -4.05
C ASP A 44 -11.08 -17.29 -5.52
N GLU A 45 -11.74 -18.41 -5.80
CA GLU A 45 -12.01 -18.93 -7.14
C GLU A 45 -12.75 -17.93 -8.05
N ARG A 46 -13.44 -16.91 -7.48
CA ARG A 46 -14.04 -15.82 -8.27
C ARG A 46 -12.98 -14.96 -8.95
N TYR A 47 -11.80 -14.83 -8.31
CA TYR A 47 -10.66 -14.05 -8.79
C TYR A 47 -9.61 -14.93 -9.51
N TYR A 48 -9.16 -16.01 -8.86
CA TYR A 48 -8.17 -16.94 -9.43
C TYR A 48 -8.87 -17.94 -10.36
N LYS A 49 -8.89 -17.63 -11.66
CA LYS A 49 -9.51 -18.49 -12.68
C LYS A 49 -8.44 -19.28 -13.45
N PRO A 50 -8.71 -20.54 -13.86
CA PRO A 50 -7.72 -21.38 -14.55
C PRO A 50 -7.07 -20.74 -15.79
N ASP A 51 -7.86 -20.03 -16.59
CA ASP A 51 -7.39 -19.39 -17.83
C ASP A 51 -6.88 -17.95 -17.61
N SER A 52 -6.68 -17.54 -16.35
CA SER A 52 -6.15 -16.21 -16.00
C SER A 52 -4.63 -16.21 -15.89
N TRP A 53 -4.06 -15.01 -15.90
CA TRP A 53 -2.67 -14.78 -15.49
C TRP A 53 -2.53 -14.68 -13.97
N HIS A 54 -3.61 -14.30 -13.26
CA HIS A 54 -3.64 -14.28 -11.81
C HIS A 54 -3.38 -15.69 -11.24
N GLY A 55 -2.54 -15.77 -10.21
CA GLY A 55 -2.13 -17.01 -9.55
C GLY A 55 -0.88 -17.66 -10.13
N LYS A 56 -0.40 -17.23 -11.32
CA LYS A 56 0.81 -17.76 -11.95
C LYS A 56 2.03 -16.93 -11.56
N LYS A 57 3.05 -17.54 -10.97
CA LYS A 57 4.20 -16.83 -10.40
C LYS A 57 5.00 -16.03 -11.43
N ASP A 58 5.08 -16.50 -12.67
CA ASP A 58 5.82 -15.85 -13.76
C ASP A 58 5.11 -14.63 -14.36
N LEU A 59 3.78 -14.52 -14.19
CA LEU A 59 2.97 -13.42 -14.72
C LEU A 59 2.41 -12.49 -13.64
N ASP A 60 1.96 -13.07 -12.52
CA ASP A 60 1.38 -12.39 -11.34
C ASP A 60 2.46 -12.03 -10.32
N GLY A 61 3.52 -12.83 -10.22
CA GLY A 61 4.55 -12.69 -9.19
C GLY A 61 4.08 -13.26 -7.86
N GLY A 62 3.30 -12.49 -7.11
CA GLY A 62 2.84 -12.83 -5.77
C GLY A 62 1.85 -11.84 -5.19
N THR A 63 1.33 -12.12 -3.99
CA THR A 63 0.27 -11.33 -3.36
C THR A 63 0.69 -9.87 -3.14
N LEU A 64 1.95 -9.62 -2.79
CA LEU A 64 2.46 -8.26 -2.58
C LEU A 64 2.59 -7.47 -3.88
N PHE A 65 2.88 -8.11 -5.01
CA PHE A 65 2.98 -7.41 -6.29
C PHE A 65 1.61 -6.94 -6.79
N THR A 66 0.57 -7.74 -6.59
CA THR A 66 -0.71 -7.48 -7.27
C THR A 66 -1.81 -6.97 -6.37
N GLN A 67 -1.90 -7.46 -5.13
CA GLN A 67 -2.98 -7.04 -4.24
C GLN A 67 -2.57 -5.85 -3.37
N PHE A 68 -1.33 -5.87 -2.88
CA PHE A 68 -0.91 -4.94 -1.82
C PHE A 68 0.24 -4.01 -2.18
N SER A 69 0.66 -3.96 -3.45
CA SER A 69 1.75 -3.09 -3.91
C SER A 69 1.48 -1.61 -3.66
N HIS A 70 0.22 -1.17 -3.75
CA HIS A 70 -0.17 0.20 -3.39
C HIS A 70 0.04 0.54 -1.92
N PHE A 71 -0.01 -0.44 -1.01
CA PHE A 71 0.23 -0.20 0.41
C PHE A 71 1.74 -0.23 0.73
N ILE A 72 2.52 -1.04 0.01
CA ILE A 72 3.99 -0.95 0.02
C ILE A 72 4.44 0.42 -0.50
N ASP A 73 3.83 0.88 -1.60
CA ASP A 73 4.05 2.22 -2.14
C ASP A 73 3.76 3.31 -1.12
N LEU A 74 2.58 3.27 -0.48
CA LEU A 74 2.22 4.25 0.55
C LEU A 74 3.20 4.23 1.72
N MET A 75 3.59 3.05 2.20
CA MET A 75 4.59 2.92 3.26
C MET A 75 5.92 3.57 2.85
N TYR A 76 6.42 3.24 1.65
CA TYR A 76 7.64 3.82 1.12
C TYR A 76 7.54 5.34 0.94
N TRP A 77 6.43 5.83 0.40
CA TRP A 77 6.20 7.24 0.14
C TRP A 77 6.10 8.06 1.43
N LEU A 78 5.49 7.51 2.48
CA LEU A 78 5.31 8.17 3.76
C LEU A 78 6.58 8.13 4.62
N PHE A 79 7.25 6.98 4.72
CA PHE A 79 8.30 6.73 5.73
C PHE A 79 9.68 6.44 5.15
N GLY A 80 9.77 6.20 3.84
CA GLY A 80 11.02 5.91 3.14
C GLY A 80 11.35 4.43 3.04
N ASP A 81 12.61 4.15 2.69
CA ASP A 81 13.11 2.80 2.42
C ASP A 81 13.26 1.96 3.71
N ILE A 82 13.30 0.63 3.57
CA ILE A 82 13.36 -0.34 4.68
C ILE A 82 14.65 -1.17 4.66
N LYS A 83 15.00 -1.78 5.79
CA LYS A 83 16.15 -2.66 6.02
C LYS A 83 15.84 -3.70 7.09
N ASN A 84 16.76 -4.65 7.32
CA ASN A 84 16.66 -5.67 8.37
C ASN A 84 15.34 -6.45 8.32
N ILE A 85 14.93 -6.85 7.11
CA ILE A 85 13.65 -7.51 6.86
C ILE A 85 13.68 -8.94 7.40
N ARG A 86 12.59 -9.35 8.03
CA ARG A 86 12.31 -10.74 8.41
C ARG A 86 10.84 -11.02 8.18
N GLY A 87 10.52 -12.08 7.46
CA GLY A 87 9.13 -12.46 7.25
C GLY A 87 8.87 -13.95 7.31
N SER A 88 7.60 -14.29 7.47
CA SER A 88 7.04 -15.63 7.41
C SER A 88 5.88 -15.61 6.43
N LEU A 89 5.98 -16.38 5.35
CA LEU A 89 5.00 -16.47 4.28
C LEU A 89 4.36 -17.86 4.25
N ALA A 90 3.07 -17.91 3.91
CA ALA A 90 2.33 -19.15 3.82
C ALA A 90 1.20 -19.07 2.79
N CYS A 91 0.82 -20.24 2.28
CA CYS A 91 -0.35 -20.43 1.44
C CYS A 91 -1.28 -21.38 2.20
N HIS A 92 -2.36 -20.82 2.75
CA HIS A 92 -3.29 -21.53 3.62
C HIS A 92 -4.52 -22.02 2.86
N ASN A 93 -5.13 -21.15 2.05
CA ASN A 93 -6.44 -21.35 1.45
C ASN A 93 -6.37 -21.54 -0.07
N HIS A 94 -5.26 -21.15 -0.71
CA HIS A 94 -5.14 -21.08 -2.17
C HIS A 94 -4.13 -22.07 -2.77
N THR A 95 -3.76 -23.13 -2.05
CA THR A 95 -2.73 -24.11 -2.48
C THR A 95 -3.02 -24.81 -3.81
N LYS A 96 -4.28 -24.76 -4.30
CA LYS A 96 -4.70 -25.28 -5.61
C LYS A 96 -4.97 -24.19 -6.66
N LEU A 97 -4.90 -22.93 -6.28
CA LEU A 97 -5.28 -21.77 -7.10
C LEU A 97 -4.08 -20.88 -7.47
N ILE A 98 -3.04 -20.87 -6.64
CA ILE A 98 -1.86 -20.00 -6.83
C ILE A 98 -0.55 -20.77 -6.61
N GLU A 99 0.54 -20.25 -7.18
CA GLU A 99 1.90 -20.80 -7.09
C GLU A 99 2.79 -20.11 -6.03
N PHE A 100 2.19 -19.24 -5.22
CA PHE A 100 2.88 -18.37 -4.25
C PHE A 100 2.09 -18.28 -2.93
N GLU A 101 2.46 -17.35 -2.05
CA GLU A 101 1.83 -17.14 -0.74
C GLU A 101 0.48 -16.43 -0.83
N ASP A 102 -0.49 -16.83 0.00
CA ASP A 102 -1.72 -16.05 0.16
C ASP A 102 -1.70 -15.15 1.40
N SER A 103 -0.78 -15.39 2.32
CA SER A 103 -0.67 -14.71 3.61
C SER A 103 0.79 -14.55 4.05
N GLY A 104 1.06 -13.48 4.79
CA GLY A 104 2.38 -13.26 5.35
C GLY A 104 2.40 -12.26 6.50
N SER A 105 3.44 -12.37 7.32
CA SER A 105 3.79 -11.40 8.36
C SER A 105 5.25 -11.02 8.20
N VAL A 106 5.53 -9.73 8.12
CA VAL A 106 6.85 -9.17 7.86
C VAL A 106 7.16 -8.11 8.90
N SER A 107 8.36 -8.13 9.44
CA SER A 107 8.93 -7.09 10.30
C SER A 107 10.17 -6.50 9.64
N PHE A 108 10.40 -5.21 9.83
CA PHE A 108 11.52 -4.48 9.23
C PHE A 108 11.85 -3.22 10.03
N GLU A 109 12.97 -2.58 9.72
CA GLU A 109 13.35 -1.25 10.20
C GLU A 109 13.30 -0.26 9.04
N PHE A 110 12.89 0.98 9.29
CA PHE A 110 13.06 2.05 8.30
C PHE A 110 14.51 2.51 8.28
N VAL A 111 15.02 2.87 7.09
CA VAL A 111 16.36 3.44 6.93
C VAL A 111 16.51 4.73 7.75
N ASN A 112 15.44 5.54 7.81
CA ASN A 112 15.40 6.82 8.50
C ASN A 112 14.96 6.73 9.99
N GLY A 113 14.89 5.52 10.55
CA GLY A 113 14.54 5.30 11.96
C GLY A 113 13.10 4.86 12.19
N GLY A 114 12.89 4.14 13.30
CA GLY A 114 11.64 3.45 13.59
C GLY A 114 11.59 2.04 13.00
N GLN A 115 10.65 1.24 13.49
CA GLN A 115 10.41 -0.13 13.04
C GLN A 115 9.01 -0.28 12.47
N GLY A 116 8.79 -1.30 11.66
CA GLY A 116 7.50 -1.55 11.08
C GLY A 116 7.13 -3.01 10.96
N THR A 117 5.82 -3.24 10.86
CA THR A 117 5.24 -4.54 10.54
C THR A 117 4.26 -4.42 9.39
N LEU A 118 4.26 -5.44 8.55
CA LEU A 118 3.28 -5.64 7.49
C LEU A 118 2.66 -7.02 7.68
N ASN A 119 1.36 -7.06 7.92
CA ASN A 119 0.58 -8.29 7.89
C ASN A 119 -0.36 -8.24 6.70
N PHE A 120 -0.40 -9.31 5.93
CA PHE A 120 -1.27 -9.38 4.77
C PHE A 120 -1.88 -10.77 4.60
N SER A 121 -3.09 -10.80 4.03
CA SER A 121 -3.74 -12.04 3.63
C SER A 121 -4.78 -11.77 2.55
N THR A 122 -4.83 -12.64 1.55
CA THR A 122 -5.93 -12.75 0.58
C THR A 122 -6.94 -13.84 0.96
N SER A 123 -6.68 -14.58 2.04
CA SER A 123 -7.48 -15.70 2.54
C SER A 123 -8.60 -15.27 3.48
N VAL A 124 -8.94 -13.98 3.52
CA VAL A 124 -10.10 -13.52 4.29
C VAL A 124 -11.36 -14.14 3.72
N TRP A 125 -12.25 -14.63 4.59
CA TRP A 125 -13.49 -15.28 4.17
C TRP A 125 -14.45 -14.31 3.46
N ASP A 126 -14.93 -14.72 2.28
CA ASP A 126 -16.05 -14.14 1.50
C ASP A 126 -15.89 -12.70 0.96
N ARG A 127 -15.26 -11.78 1.70
CA ARG A 127 -15.14 -10.36 1.33
C ARG A 127 -13.93 -9.68 1.94
N ASN A 128 -13.53 -8.55 1.35
CA ASN A 128 -12.48 -7.70 1.90
C ASN A 128 -12.84 -7.25 3.33
N PHE A 129 -11.85 -7.25 4.23
CA PHE A 129 -12.03 -6.84 5.62
C PHE A 129 -11.40 -5.48 5.90
N GLU A 130 -10.09 -5.35 5.71
CA GLU A 130 -9.35 -4.19 6.24
C GLU A 130 -8.14 -3.83 5.38
N SER A 131 -7.90 -2.53 5.27
CA SER A 131 -6.60 -1.95 4.94
C SER A 131 -6.32 -0.82 5.93
N SER A 132 -5.34 -1.01 6.81
CA SER A 132 -5.10 -0.04 7.88
C SER A 132 -3.62 0.26 8.07
N LEU A 133 -3.34 1.52 8.44
CA LEU A 133 -2.03 2.02 8.81
C LEU A 133 -2.12 2.68 10.18
N THR A 134 -1.33 2.18 11.13
CA THR A 134 -1.14 2.79 12.45
C THR A 134 0.27 3.35 12.54
N VAL A 135 0.41 4.59 13.03
CA VAL A 135 1.70 5.26 13.24
C VAL A 135 1.79 5.67 14.71
N ILE A 136 2.84 5.22 15.38
CA ILE A 136 3.22 5.64 16.73
C ILE A 136 4.48 6.51 16.60
N ALA A 137 4.41 7.74 17.08
CA ALA A 137 5.48 8.71 16.98
C ALA A 137 5.65 9.50 18.28
N GLU A 138 6.75 10.24 18.38
CA GLU A 138 7.15 11.04 19.53
C GLU A 138 6.05 11.99 20.03
N ASN A 139 5.36 12.65 19.09
CA ASN A 139 4.38 13.68 19.41
C ASN A 139 2.94 13.27 19.08
N GLY A 140 2.68 11.99 18.78
CA GLY A 140 1.32 11.56 18.52
C GLY A 140 1.15 10.14 18.01
N THR A 141 -0.11 9.75 17.87
CA THR A 141 -0.53 8.48 17.29
C THR A 141 -1.65 8.72 16.29
N ILE A 142 -1.52 8.09 15.13
CA ILE A 142 -2.49 8.15 14.03
C ILE A 142 -2.89 6.72 13.68
N ARG A 143 -4.17 6.52 13.36
CA ARG A 143 -4.66 5.32 12.69
C ARG A 143 -5.60 5.70 11.57
N VAL A 144 -5.30 5.21 10.37
CA VAL A 144 -6.22 5.21 9.23
C VAL A 144 -6.60 3.77 8.94
N GLY A 145 -7.90 3.51 8.84
CA GLY A 145 -8.45 2.18 8.60
C GLY A 145 -9.59 2.24 7.58
N GLY A 146 -10.59 1.38 7.77
CA GLY A 146 -11.57 1.07 6.74
C GLY A 146 -11.11 -0.04 5.78
N GLN A 147 -11.94 -0.37 4.81
CA GLN A 147 -11.68 -1.47 3.87
C GLN A 147 -10.57 -1.13 2.87
N TYR A 148 -10.34 0.17 2.63
CA TYR A 148 -9.38 0.69 1.64
C TYR A 148 -8.47 1.79 2.20
N MET A 149 -8.29 1.84 3.53
CA MET A 149 -7.53 2.90 4.20
C MET A 149 -8.13 4.30 3.94
N ASP A 150 -9.45 4.38 4.00
CA ASP A 150 -10.29 5.49 3.56
C ASP A 150 -10.85 6.34 4.71
N LYS A 151 -10.54 5.98 5.96
CA LYS A 151 -11.06 6.67 7.14
C LYS A 151 -10.00 6.86 8.22
N VAL A 152 -9.84 8.08 8.73
CA VAL A 152 -9.08 8.31 9.97
C VAL A 152 -9.91 7.76 11.14
N GLU A 153 -9.41 6.68 11.76
CA GLU A 153 -10.06 6.02 12.90
C GLU A 153 -9.56 6.57 14.24
N TYR A 154 -8.32 7.07 14.27
CA TYR A 154 -7.72 7.65 15.46
C TYR A 154 -6.73 8.75 15.10
N CYS A 155 -6.80 9.87 15.79
CA CYS A 155 -5.81 10.94 15.72
C CYS A 155 -5.67 11.58 17.10
N HIS A 156 -4.50 11.43 17.70
CA HIS A 156 -4.13 12.14 18.92
C HIS A 156 -2.70 12.61 18.80
N ILE A 157 -2.53 13.90 18.50
CA ILE A 157 -1.25 14.54 18.22
C ILE A 157 -1.15 15.77 19.13
N ARG A 158 0.03 16.03 19.68
CA ARG A 158 0.28 17.17 20.56
C ARG A 158 -0.07 18.48 19.85
N ASP A 159 -0.89 19.29 20.49
CA ASP A 159 -1.32 20.62 20.01
C ASP A 159 -1.88 20.60 18.57
N TYR A 160 -2.64 19.56 18.24
CA TYR A 160 -3.22 19.39 16.92
C TYR A 160 -4.58 18.68 16.99
N GLU A 161 -5.57 19.28 16.33
CA GLU A 161 -6.88 18.68 16.10
C GLU A 161 -6.99 18.24 14.65
N LEU A 162 -7.56 17.05 14.42
CA LEU A 162 -7.83 16.53 13.08
C LEU A 162 -8.81 17.48 12.37
N PRO A 163 -8.43 18.09 11.23
CA PRO A 163 -9.36 18.88 10.44
C PRO A 163 -10.38 17.97 9.75
N ASP A 164 -11.49 18.57 9.31
CA ASP A 164 -12.39 17.90 8.38
C ASP A 164 -11.67 17.65 7.05
N LEU A 165 -11.32 16.39 6.81
CA LEU A 165 -10.71 15.97 5.56
C LEU A 165 -11.77 15.92 4.45
N ALA A 166 -11.33 16.17 3.21
CA ALA A 166 -12.17 15.95 2.04
C ALA A 166 -12.66 14.48 2.01
N PRO A 167 -13.89 14.23 1.51
CA PRO A 167 -14.41 12.87 1.44
C PRO A 167 -13.53 12.00 0.55
N THR A 168 -13.33 10.76 0.97
CA THR A 168 -12.69 9.74 0.14
C THR A 168 -13.63 9.30 -0.97
N ASN A 169 -13.08 9.11 -2.17
CA ASN A 169 -13.84 8.52 -3.27
C ASN A 169 -14.21 7.07 -2.92
N PRO A 170 -15.41 6.59 -3.29
CA PRO A 170 -15.78 5.20 -3.05
C PRO A 170 -14.83 4.25 -3.79
N GLY A 171 -14.71 3.00 -3.33
CA GLY A 171 -13.89 2.00 -4.04
C GLY A 171 -14.41 1.71 -5.46
N ASN A 172 -13.54 1.29 -6.39
CA ASN A 172 -13.97 0.93 -7.75
C ASN A 172 -15.04 -0.16 -7.73
N ASP A 173 -16.09 0.01 -8.53
CA ASP A 173 -17.15 -0.98 -8.69
C ASP A 173 -16.93 -1.76 -9.98
N TYR A 174 -16.60 -3.04 -9.84
CA TYR A 174 -16.42 -4.00 -10.94
C TYR A 174 -17.63 -4.93 -11.10
N GLY A 175 -18.77 -4.57 -10.52
CA GLY A 175 -20.01 -5.36 -10.53
C GLY A 175 -20.05 -6.37 -9.40
N THR A 176 -19.45 -7.55 -9.59
CA THR A 176 -19.43 -8.61 -8.55
C THR A 176 -18.44 -8.34 -7.42
N TYR A 177 -17.59 -7.32 -7.60
CA TYR A 177 -16.53 -6.93 -6.68
C TYR A 177 -16.48 -5.41 -6.60
N LYS A 178 -16.40 -4.88 -5.38
CA LYS A 178 -16.02 -3.49 -5.14
C LYS A 178 -14.62 -3.48 -4.53
N GLY A 179 -13.71 -2.66 -5.04
CA GLY A 179 -12.38 -2.51 -4.45
C GLY A 179 -11.44 -1.51 -5.10
N SER A 180 -10.29 -1.25 -4.46
CA SER A 180 -9.24 -0.29 -4.84
C SER A 180 -9.68 1.19 -4.89
N ALA A 181 -8.73 2.12 -4.67
CA ALA A 181 -9.03 3.55 -4.61
C ALA A 181 -9.38 4.14 -6.00
N GLN A 182 -10.36 5.05 -6.01
CA GLN A 182 -10.89 5.72 -7.21
C GLN A 182 -10.16 7.01 -7.62
N ASN A 183 -8.82 7.01 -7.59
CA ASN A 183 -8.03 8.24 -7.80
C ASN A 183 -7.24 8.27 -9.12
N HIS A 184 -7.56 7.38 -10.06
CA HIS A 184 -6.83 7.27 -11.34
C HIS A 184 -6.91 8.55 -12.19
N HIS A 185 -8.01 9.30 -12.10
CA HIS A 185 -8.18 10.56 -12.83
C HIS A 185 -7.10 11.58 -12.46
N TYR A 186 -6.69 11.69 -11.20
CA TYR A 186 -5.60 12.58 -10.79
C TYR A 186 -4.24 12.18 -11.39
N VAL A 187 -3.98 10.88 -11.56
CA VAL A 187 -2.76 10.39 -12.23
C VAL A 187 -2.80 10.78 -13.71
N ILE A 188 -3.94 10.58 -14.37
CA ILE A 188 -4.13 10.94 -15.78
C ILE A 188 -4.01 12.47 -15.98
N ASP A 189 -4.58 13.26 -15.08
CA ASP A 189 -4.46 14.71 -15.10
C ASP A 189 -2.99 15.13 -14.98
N ASN A 190 -2.21 14.53 -14.06
CA ASN A 190 -0.78 14.79 -13.99
C ASN A 190 -0.05 14.45 -15.31
N VAL A 191 -0.37 13.32 -15.94
CA VAL A 191 0.19 12.96 -17.25
C VAL A 191 -0.10 14.05 -18.28
N VAL A 192 -1.36 14.50 -18.37
CA VAL A 192 -1.77 15.55 -19.31
C VAL A 192 -1.05 16.87 -19.03
N GLU A 193 -0.92 17.27 -17.77
CA GLU A 193 -0.24 18.50 -17.38
C GLU A 193 1.27 18.46 -17.65
N VAL A 194 1.93 17.31 -17.42
CA VAL A 194 3.34 17.11 -17.76
C VAL A 194 3.55 17.18 -19.27
N LEU A 195 2.71 16.53 -20.07
CA LEU A 195 2.80 16.56 -21.53
C LEU A 195 2.54 17.96 -22.11
N LYS A 196 1.80 18.81 -21.39
CA LYS A 196 1.60 20.23 -21.72
C LYS A 196 2.72 21.14 -21.20
N GLY A 197 3.71 20.62 -20.50
CA GLY A 197 4.80 21.40 -19.90
C GLY A 197 4.36 22.27 -18.71
N ARG A 198 3.25 21.91 -18.04
CA ARG A 198 2.65 22.69 -16.93
C ARG A 198 2.88 22.07 -15.55
N ALA A 199 3.41 20.85 -15.49
CA ALA A 199 3.68 20.15 -14.25
C ALA A 199 4.93 19.26 -14.35
N THR A 200 5.33 18.68 -13.22
CA THR A 200 6.33 17.62 -13.12
C THR A 200 5.67 16.27 -12.85
N ILE A 201 6.37 15.18 -13.17
CA ILE A 201 5.90 13.81 -12.92
C ILE A 201 5.81 13.60 -11.41
N THR A 202 4.61 13.28 -10.91
CA THR A 202 4.37 13.03 -9.47
C THR A 202 4.74 11.61 -9.05
N THR A 203 4.68 10.65 -9.98
CA THR A 203 4.94 9.22 -9.74
C THR A 203 5.87 8.67 -10.83
N ASN A 204 7.17 8.82 -10.60
CA ASN A 204 8.16 8.50 -11.64
C ASN A 204 8.60 7.02 -11.59
N ALA A 205 9.27 6.58 -12.65
CA ALA A 205 9.73 5.19 -12.77
C ALA A 205 10.73 4.75 -11.67
N LEU A 206 11.51 5.67 -11.10
CA LEU A 206 12.44 5.33 -10.03
C LEU A 206 11.70 5.01 -8.73
N GLU A 207 10.62 5.73 -8.44
CA GLU A 207 9.74 5.39 -7.32
C GLU A 207 9.05 4.05 -7.54
N GLY A 208 8.56 3.79 -8.76
CA GLY A 208 8.01 2.47 -9.12
C GLY A 208 9.03 1.34 -8.94
N LEU A 209 10.27 1.54 -9.38
CA LEU A 209 11.36 0.60 -9.19
C LEU A 209 11.65 0.35 -7.71
N LYS A 210 11.56 1.39 -6.86
CA LYS A 210 11.75 1.25 -5.41
C LYS A 210 10.68 0.40 -4.75
N VAL A 211 9.42 0.51 -5.17
CA VAL A 211 8.35 -0.36 -4.66
C VAL A 211 8.61 -1.82 -5.04
N VAL A 212 8.98 -2.07 -6.30
CA VAL A 212 9.34 -3.42 -6.78
C VAL A 212 10.52 -3.98 -6.01
N ASP A 213 11.60 -3.21 -5.85
CA ASP A 213 12.80 -3.60 -5.08
C ASP A 213 12.49 -3.92 -3.61
N ILE A 214 11.60 -3.15 -2.95
CA ILE A 214 11.15 -3.45 -1.59
C ILE A 214 10.42 -4.79 -1.55
N ILE A 215 9.50 -5.04 -2.48
CA ILE A 215 8.75 -6.31 -2.54
C ILE A 215 9.70 -7.48 -2.81
N GLU A 216 10.64 -7.35 -3.74
CA GLU A 216 11.65 -8.38 -4.01
C GLU A 216 12.51 -8.67 -2.78
N ARG A 217 12.93 -7.65 -2.03
CA ARG A 217 13.67 -7.82 -0.78
C ARG A 217 12.84 -8.49 0.30
N ILE A 218 11.54 -8.17 0.40
CA ILE A 218 10.63 -8.87 1.32
C ILE A 218 10.57 -10.35 0.97
N TYR A 219 10.38 -10.71 -0.29
CA TYR A 219 10.35 -12.12 -0.70
C TYR A 219 11.69 -12.82 -0.47
N LYS A 220 12.81 -12.16 -0.76
CA LYS A 220 14.15 -12.71 -0.59
C LYS A 220 14.50 -12.99 0.88
N ASP A 221 14.13 -12.08 1.78
CA ASP A 221 14.52 -12.13 3.20
C ASP A 221 13.44 -12.76 4.10
N SER A 222 12.34 -13.25 3.51
CA SER A 222 11.30 -13.99 4.22
C SER A 222 11.49 -15.49 4.08
N ASN A 223 11.06 -16.23 5.10
CA ASN A 223 10.99 -17.69 5.07
C ASN A 223 9.58 -18.15 4.72
N GLY A 224 9.48 -19.30 4.08
CA GLY A 224 8.21 -19.91 3.67
C GLY A 224 7.91 -19.66 2.19
N ILE A 225 7.64 -20.77 1.49
CA ILE A 225 7.37 -20.90 0.04
C ILE A 225 8.52 -20.49 -0.88
#